data_AF-A0A7C6AGQ9-F1
#
_entry.id   AF-A0A7C6AGQ9-F1
#
_cell.length_a   1.000
_cell.length_b   1.000
_cell.length_c   1.000
_cell.angle_alpha   90.00
_cell.angle_beta   90.00
_cell.angle_gamma   90.00
#
_symmetry.space_group_name_H-M   'P 1'
#
loop_
_entity.id
_entity.type
_entity.pdbx_description
1 polymer ?
#
loop_
_entity_poly.entity_id
_entity_poly.type
_entity_poly.pdbx_seq_one_letter_code
_entity_poly.pdbx_strand_id
1 'polypeptide(L)'
;MDYWISWRMIFVDSREASKAGEIYRMLVSVFGEQVGVKVLEIGDYLLDGSEGVAVVERKTITDLLNSMKPDEGGRGRIWSQLDQLDEVDSFEKILVIEGWMGIVRKLTEWNESSIYRLIEGIQRTYEDLVVIFTPDWKGT
;
A
#
# COMPACT_ATOMS: atom_id res chain seq x y z
N MET A 1 26.09 -5.09 10.99
CA MET A 1 26.14 -3.95 10.07
C MET A 1 24.69 -3.61 9.86
N ASP A 2 24.22 -2.68 10.68
CA ASP A 2 22.81 -2.52 10.92
C ASP A 2 22.26 -1.52 9.90
N TYR A 3 21.58 -2.04 8.89
CA TYR A 3 20.86 -1.27 7.90
C TYR A 3 19.54 -0.76 8.50
N TRP A 4 19.60 0.13 9.48
CA TRP A 4 18.39 0.81 9.94
C TRP A 4 18.14 2.01 9.03
N ILE A 5 17.09 1.91 8.20
CA ILE A 5 16.49 3.10 7.61
C ILE A 5 16.00 3.97 8.77
N SER A 6 16.57 5.17 8.91
CA SER A 6 16.23 6.12 9.97
C SER A 6 15.11 7.04 9.49
N TRP A 7 13.87 6.65 9.75
CA TRP A 7 12.72 7.54 9.55
C TRP A 7 12.73 8.65 10.60
N ARG A 8 12.58 9.90 10.17
CA ARG A 8 12.38 11.04 11.06
C ARG A 8 10.94 11.09 11.54
N MET A 9 9.99 10.81 10.63
CA MET A 9 8.57 10.82 10.91
C MET A 9 7.83 9.81 10.03
N ILE A 10 6.87 9.12 10.63
CA ILE A 10 5.92 8.22 9.97
C ILE A 10 4.54 8.81 10.22
N PHE A 11 3.87 9.27 9.17
CA PHE A 11 2.47 9.67 9.27
C PHE A 11 1.58 8.55 8.76
N VAL A 12 0.61 8.14 9.59
CA VAL A 12 -0.46 7.22 9.22
C VAL A 12 -1.71 8.03 8.90
N ASP A 13 -2.35 7.73 7.78
CA ASP A 13 -3.64 8.34 7.48
C ASP A 13 -4.66 7.99 8.56
N SER A 14 -5.46 8.96 8.98
CA SER A 14 -6.50 8.80 10.01
C SER A 14 -7.51 7.69 9.68
N ARG A 15 -7.84 7.49 8.40
CA ARG A 15 -8.73 6.41 7.95
C ARG A 15 -8.05 5.06 8.10
N GLU A 16 -6.76 4.97 7.76
CA GLU A 16 -5.98 3.75 7.90
C GLU A 16 -5.69 3.41 9.37
N ALA A 17 -5.35 4.39 10.22
CA ALA A 17 -5.19 4.17 11.65
C ALA A 17 -6.46 3.60 12.31
N SER A 18 -7.63 3.96 11.77
CA SER A 18 -8.93 3.40 12.18
C SER A 18 -9.17 2.00 11.61
N LYS A 19 -8.93 1.81 10.31
CA LYS A 19 -9.17 0.55 9.58
C LYS A 19 -8.20 -0.56 9.98
N ALA A 20 -6.92 -0.24 10.11
CA ALA A 20 -5.80 -1.14 10.35
C ALA A 20 -5.05 -0.79 11.64
N GLY A 21 -5.79 -0.54 12.72
CA GLY A 21 -5.23 -0.05 13.99
C GLY A 21 -4.18 -0.97 14.63
N GLU A 22 -4.09 -2.25 14.23
CA GLU A 22 -2.99 -3.15 14.65
C GLU A 22 -1.64 -2.69 14.12
N ILE A 23 -1.57 -2.24 12.86
CA ILE A 23 -0.35 -1.73 12.23
C ILE A 23 0.06 -0.43 12.91
N TYR A 24 -0.89 0.49 13.12
CA TYR A 24 -0.62 1.74 13.84
C TYR A 24 -0.05 1.48 15.24
N ARG A 25 -0.66 0.57 16.02
CA ARG A 25 -0.16 0.23 17.37
C ARG A 25 1.23 -0.38 17.32
N MET A 26 1.50 -1.24 16.34
CA MET A 26 2.83 -1.80 16.14
C MET A 26 3.84 -0.70 15.82
N LEU A 27 3.55 0.19 14.87
CA LEU A 27 4.44 1.30 14.51
C LEU A 27 4.75 2.17 15.73
N VAL A 28 3.74 2.55 16.52
CA VAL A 28 3.94 3.31 17.77
C VAL A 28 4.79 2.53 18.77
N SER A 29 4.62 1.21 18.88
CA SER A 29 5.41 0.39 19.81
C SER A 29 6.89 0.31 19.44
N VAL A 30 7.23 0.45 18.15
CA VAL A 30 8.60 0.36 17.62
C VAL A 30 9.27 1.73 17.52
N PHE A 31 8.54 2.74 17.01
CA PHE A 31 9.08 4.05 16.65
C PHE A 31 8.65 5.18 17.60
N GLY A 32 7.66 4.94 18.48
CA GLY A 32 7.25 5.88 19.52
C GLY A 32 6.80 7.24 18.99
N GLU A 33 7.49 8.29 19.43
CA GLU A 33 7.19 9.69 19.11
C GLU A 33 7.39 10.04 17.62
N GLN A 34 8.03 9.16 16.85
CA GLN A 34 8.19 9.33 15.40
C GLN A 34 6.92 8.97 14.61
N VAL A 35 5.83 8.57 15.27
CA VAL A 35 4.58 8.19 14.59
C VAL A 35 3.48 9.21 14.86
N GLY A 36 2.99 9.84 13.79
CA GLY A 36 1.87 10.78 13.81
C GLY A 36 0.64 10.24 13.06
N VAL A 37 -0.54 10.76 13.40
CA VAL A 37 -1.78 10.51 12.64
C VAL A 37 -2.29 11.83 12.08
N LYS A 38 -2.60 11.88 10.78
CA LYS A 38 -3.21 13.03 10.12
C LYS A 38 -4.09 12.58 8.96
N VAL A 39 -4.86 13.49 8.38
CA VAL A 39 -5.52 13.22 7.10
C VAL A 39 -4.46 13.35 6.01
N LEU A 40 -4.21 12.26 5.27
CA LEU A 40 -3.37 12.30 4.07
C LEU A 40 -4.24 12.59 2.85
N GLU A 41 -3.76 13.48 1.98
CA GLU A 41 -4.36 13.69 0.66
C GLU A 41 -4.19 12.45 -0.21
N ILE A 42 -3.09 11.72 -0.01
CA ILE A 42 -2.73 10.54 -0.77
C ILE A 42 -1.96 9.50 0.04
N GLY A 43 -2.20 8.23 -0.26
CA GLY A 43 -1.62 7.08 0.41
C GLY A 43 -2.16 6.86 1.81
N ASP A 44 -1.78 5.72 2.38
CA ASP A 44 -2.13 5.29 3.72
C ASP A 44 -1.01 5.61 4.72
N TYR A 45 0.24 5.70 4.25
CA TYR A 45 1.41 6.06 5.05
C TYR A 45 2.31 7.03 4.29
N LEU A 46 2.89 8.00 5.01
CA LEU A 46 3.95 8.88 4.52
C LEU A 46 5.18 8.72 5.41
N LEU A 47 6.27 8.25 4.82
CA LEU A 47 7.53 7.99 5.49
C LEU A 47 8.51 9.12 5.13
N ASP A 48 8.91 9.92 6.13
CA ASP A 48 9.89 11.00 5.96
C ASP A 48 11.20 10.58 6.62
N GLY A 49 12.23 10.34 5.81
CA GLY A 49 13.52 9.80 6.23
C GLY A 49 14.69 10.68 5.82
N SER A 50 15.91 10.26 6.18
CA SER A 50 17.13 10.95 5.74
C SER A 50 17.37 10.86 4.23
N GLU A 51 16.97 9.76 3.61
CA GLU A 51 17.19 9.46 2.19
C GLU A 51 16.10 10.02 1.27
N GLY A 52 15.00 10.50 1.83
CA GLY A 52 13.87 11.01 1.06
C GLY A 52 12.53 10.76 1.73
N VAL A 53 11.48 10.95 0.96
CA VAL A 53 10.09 10.75 1.37
C VAL A 53 9.51 9.62 0.53
N ALA A 54 8.77 8.72 1.19
CA ALA A 54 8.01 7.67 0.53
C ALA A 54 6.52 7.79 0.87
N VAL A 55 5.67 7.55 -0.12
CA VAL A 55 4.23 7.37 0.06
C VAL A 55 3.88 5.90 -0.15
N VAL A 56 3.13 5.34 0.80
CA VAL A 56 2.72 3.94 0.78
C VAL A 56 1.21 3.86 0.67
N GLU A 57 0.72 3.21 -0.37
CA GLU A 57 -0.65 2.71 -0.46
C GLU A 57 -0.67 1.25 0.01
N ARG A 58 -1.50 0.92 1.00
CA ARG A 58 -1.68 -0.44 1.48
C ARG A 58 -3.02 -0.97 1.00
N LYS A 59 -2.99 -2.16 0.41
CA LYS A 59 -4.21 -2.79 -0.08
C LYS A 59 -4.20 -4.27 0.27
N THR A 60 -5.25 -4.73 0.95
CA THR A 60 -5.44 -6.17 1.12
C THR A 60 -5.70 -6.81 -0.24
N ILE A 61 -5.32 -8.07 -0.43
CA ILE A 61 -5.54 -8.79 -1.69
C ILE A 61 -7.03 -8.81 -2.07
N THR A 62 -7.93 -8.90 -1.09
CA THR A 62 -9.37 -8.80 -1.29
C THR A 62 -9.83 -7.40 -1.70
N ASP A 63 -9.26 -6.35 -1.11
CA ASP A 63 -9.54 -4.97 -1.51
C ASP A 63 -9.01 -4.68 -2.91
N LEU A 64 -7.84 -5.23 -3.27
CA LEU A 64 -7.27 -5.12 -4.61
C LEU A 64 -8.24 -5.71 -5.64
N LEU A 65 -8.69 -6.96 -5.43
CA LEU A 65 -9.66 -7.62 -6.31
C LEU A 65 -11.00 -6.88 -6.38
N ASN A 66 -11.46 -6.29 -5.28
CA ASN A 66 -12.68 -5.48 -5.32
C ASN A 66 -12.48 -4.17 -6.09
N SER A 67 -11.32 -3.52 -5.94
CA SER A 67 -10.98 -2.30 -6.68
C SER A 67 -10.72 -2.53 -8.17
N MET A 68 -10.56 -3.78 -8.60
CA MET A 68 -10.47 -4.16 -10.01
C MET A 68 -11.81 -4.19 -10.73
N LYS A 69 -12.91 -4.37 -9.99
CA LYS A 69 -14.23 -4.44 -10.60
C LYS A 69 -14.49 -3.12 -11.33
N PRO A 70 -14.73 -3.15 -12.65
CA PRO A 70 -14.97 -1.94 -13.41
C PRO A 70 -16.23 -1.26 -12.89
N ASP A 71 -16.19 0.06 -12.81
CA ASP A 71 -17.38 0.88 -12.62
C ASP A 71 -18.10 1.12 -13.96
N GLU A 72 -19.09 2.01 -13.97
CA GLU A 72 -19.85 2.38 -15.18
C GLU A 72 -18.95 2.93 -16.30
N GLY A 73 -17.75 3.44 -15.98
CA GLY A 73 -16.74 3.89 -16.94
C GLY A 73 -15.83 2.78 -17.45
N GLY A 74 -16.03 1.53 -17.02
CA GLY A 74 -15.25 0.38 -17.46
C GLY A 74 -13.85 0.29 -16.84
N ARG A 75 -13.47 1.24 -15.97
CA ARG A 75 -12.15 1.27 -15.32
C ARG A 75 -12.30 0.83 -13.86
N GLY A 76 -11.42 -0.06 -13.41
CA GLY A 76 -11.33 -0.42 -11.99
C GLY A 76 -10.82 0.76 -11.16
N ARG A 77 -11.39 0.97 -9.98
CA ARG A 77 -10.99 2.02 -9.02
C ARG A 77 -9.50 2.03 -8.70
N ILE A 78 -8.83 0.88 -8.72
CA ILE A 78 -7.39 0.79 -8.44
C ILE A 78 -6.58 1.72 -9.34
N TRP A 79 -6.97 1.84 -10.61
CA TRP A 79 -6.20 2.60 -11.57
C TRP A 79 -6.26 4.10 -11.28
N SER A 80 -7.42 4.62 -10.86
CA SER A 80 -7.53 6.02 -10.45
C SER A 80 -6.72 6.32 -9.19
N GLN A 81 -6.61 5.35 -8.27
CA GLN A 81 -5.77 5.51 -7.08
C GLN A 81 -4.28 5.53 -7.46
N LEU A 82 -3.86 4.64 -8.36
CA LEU A 82 -2.47 4.58 -8.81
C LEU A 82 -2.09 5.78 -9.70
N ASP A 83 -3.01 6.29 -10.51
CA ASP A 83 -2.81 7.54 -11.26
C ASP A 83 -2.53 8.70 -10.29
N GLN A 84 -3.35 8.85 -9.23
CA GLN A 84 -3.13 9.86 -8.21
C GLN A 84 -1.77 9.67 -7.53
N LEU A 85 -1.38 8.42 -7.24
CA LEU A 85 -0.10 8.11 -6.60
C LEU A 85 1.08 8.49 -7.50
N ASP A 86 0.92 8.28 -8.80
CA ASP A 86 1.95 8.58 -9.80
C ASP A 86 2.14 10.09 -10.03
N GLU A 87 1.08 10.89 -9.87
CA GLU A 87 1.13 12.36 -9.97
C GLU A 87 1.96 13.02 -8.85
N VAL A 88 2.35 12.28 -7.81
CA VAL A 88 3.16 12.81 -6.72
C VAL A 88 4.65 12.78 -7.09
N ASP A 89 5.17 13.96 -7.42
CA ASP A 89 6.58 14.14 -7.72
C ASP A 89 7.48 14.02 -6.48
N SER A 90 8.70 13.53 -6.70
CA SER A 90 9.80 13.49 -5.72
C SER A 90 9.62 12.54 -4.51
N PHE A 91 8.56 11.73 -4.48
CA PHE A 91 8.38 10.68 -3.47
C PHE A 91 8.62 9.30 -4.06
N GLU A 92 9.24 8.42 -3.29
CA GLU A 92 9.20 6.98 -3.59
C GLU A 92 7.77 6.48 -3.43
N LYS A 93 7.26 5.74 -4.42
CA LYS A 93 5.89 5.27 -4.47
C LYS A 93 5.88 3.78 -4.17
N ILE A 94 5.18 3.37 -3.12
CA ILE A 94 5.14 1.99 -2.68
C ILE A 94 3.69 1.52 -2.63
N LEU A 95 3.40 0.41 -3.30
CA LEU A 95 2.16 -0.35 -3.15
C LEU A 95 2.45 -1.60 -2.33
N VAL A 96 1.91 -1.66 -1.11
CA VAL A 96 1.91 -2.88 -0.30
C VAL A 96 0.65 -3.68 -0.58
N ILE A 97 0.82 -4.89 -1.10
CA ILE A 97 -0.26 -5.87 -1.29
C ILE A 97 -0.22 -6.86 -0.12
N GLU A 98 -1.17 -6.70 0.80
CA GLU A 98 -1.25 -7.52 2.00
C GLU A 98 -2.20 -8.70 1.82
N GLY A 99 -1.73 -9.89 2.17
CA GLY A 99 -2.56 -11.07 2.38
C GLY A 99 -2.04 -12.31 1.69
N TRP A 100 -2.38 -13.46 2.27
CA TRP A 100 -2.04 -14.75 1.69
C TRP A 100 -2.80 -15.02 0.40
N MET A 101 -2.08 -15.14 -0.73
CA MET A 101 -2.66 -15.44 -2.05
C MET A 101 -3.55 -16.71 -2.09
N GLY A 102 -3.30 -17.69 -1.20
CA GLY A 102 -4.16 -18.86 -1.11
C GLY A 102 -5.60 -18.55 -0.67
N ILE A 103 -5.84 -17.38 -0.06
CA ILE A 103 -7.20 -16.94 0.27
C ILE A 103 -8.03 -16.63 -0.98
N VAL A 104 -7.39 -16.16 -2.05
CA VAL A 104 -8.02 -15.92 -3.34
C VAL A 104 -8.61 -17.21 -3.87
N ARG A 105 -7.83 -18.30 -3.85
CA ARG A 105 -8.26 -19.64 -4.31
C ARG A 105 -9.48 -20.15 -3.54
N LYS A 106 -9.60 -19.79 -2.26
CA LYS A 106 -10.67 -20.26 -1.37
C LYS A 106 -11.94 -19.42 -1.44
N LEU A 107 -11.79 -18.10 -1.58
CA LEU A 107 -12.88 -17.14 -1.39
C LEU A 107 -13.36 -16.49 -2.69
N THR A 108 -12.68 -16.72 -3.81
CA THR A 108 -12.99 -16.02 -5.06
C THR A 108 -12.93 -16.96 -6.25
N GLU A 109 -13.63 -16.60 -7.33
CA GLU A 109 -13.56 -17.29 -8.63
C GLU A 109 -12.39 -16.80 -9.49
N TRP A 110 -11.57 -15.88 -8.97
CA TRP A 110 -10.44 -15.34 -9.73
C TRP A 110 -9.39 -16.41 -9.95
N ASN A 111 -8.93 -16.52 -11.20
CA ASN A 111 -7.74 -17.29 -11.51
C ASN A 111 -6.52 -16.55 -10.96
N GLU A 112 -5.65 -17.26 -10.25
CA GLU A 112 -4.42 -16.70 -9.69
C GLU A 112 -3.51 -16.11 -10.78
N SER A 113 -3.51 -16.70 -11.99
CA SER A 113 -2.77 -16.13 -13.13
C SER A 113 -3.28 -14.74 -13.52
N SER A 114 -4.58 -14.47 -13.38
CA SER A 114 -5.15 -13.14 -13.61
C SER A 114 -4.65 -12.12 -12.59
N ILE A 115 -4.36 -12.54 -11.37
CA ILE A 115 -3.80 -11.66 -10.33
C ILE A 115 -2.34 -11.36 -10.63
N TYR A 116 -1.53 -12.37 -10.98
CA TYR A 116 -0.15 -12.12 -11.40
C TYR A 116 -0.09 -11.22 -12.62
N ARG A 117 -0.98 -11.42 -13.60
CA ARG A 117 -1.05 -10.56 -14.78
C ARG A 117 -1.47 -9.13 -14.45
N LEU A 118 -2.34 -8.96 -13.45
CA LEU A 118 -2.70 -7.65 -12.94
C LEU A 118 -1.51 -6.95 -12.29
N ILE A 119 -0.82 -7.62 -11.38
CA ILE A 119 0.37 -7.08 -10.69
C ILE A 119 1.42 -6.67 -11.72
N GLU A 120 1.70 -7.55 -12.69
CA GLU A 120 2.61 -7.26 -13.79
C GLU A 120 2.14 -6.03 -14.59
N GLY A 121 0.84 -5.92 -14.86
CA GLY A 121 0.26 -4.77 -15.55
C GLY A 121 0.49 -3.47 -14.78
N ILE A 122 0.25 -3.47 -13.47
CA ILE A 122 0.52 -2.33 -12.59
C ILE A 122 2.00 -1.92 -12.68
N GLN A 123 2.92 -2.86 -12.47
CA GLN A 123 4.36 -2.58 -12.50
C GLN A 123 4.86 -2.09 -13.87
N ARG A 124 4.22 -2.52 -14.97
CA ARG A 124 4.55 -2.06 -16.33
C ARG A 124 3.97 -0.69 -16.65
N THR A 125 2.86 -0.32 -16.03
CA THR A 125 2.21 0.98 -16.25
C THR A 125 2.88 2.08 -15.45
N TYR A 126 3.31 1.79 -14.21
CA TYR A 126 3.91 2.75 -13.30
C TYR A 126 5.36 2.36 -13.03
N GLU A 127 6.29 2.92 -13.81
CA GLU A 127 7.72 2.50 -13.81
C GLU A 127 8.41 2.72 -12.46
N ASP A 128 8.03 3.78 -11.73
CA ASP A 128 8.63 4.15 -10.44
C ASP A 128 7.87 3.58 -9.23
N LEU A 129 6.87 2.72 -9.45
CA LEU A 129 6.08 2.11 -8.37
C LEU A 129 6.72 0.81 -7.88
N VAL A 130 7.15 0.81 -6.63
CA VAL A 130 7.62 -0.40 -5.94
C VAL A 130 6.42 -1.19 -5.42
N VAL A 131 6.32 -2.47 -5.80
CA VAL A 131 5.25 -3.37 -5.30
C VAL A 131 5.84 -4.37 -4.32
N ILE A 132 5.32 -4.37 -3.09
CA ILE A 132 5.77 -5.25 -2.00
C ILE A 132 4.61 -6.15 -1.58
N PHE A 133 4.90 -7.45 -1.37
CA PHE A 133 3.92 -8.41 -0.88
C PHE A 133 4.17 -8.73 0.59
N THR A 134 3.12 -8.69 1.39
CA THR A 134 3.17 -9.07 2.80
C THR A 134 2.12 -10.14 3.08
N PRO A 135 2.42 -11.15 3.92
CA PRO A 135 1.49 -12.25 4.16
C PRO A 135 0.27 -11.84 4.99
N ASP A 136 0.45 -10.86 5.87
CA ASP A 136 -0.53 -10.32 6.82
C ASP A 136 -0.04 -8.97 7.36
N TRP A 137 -0.83 -8.36 8.23
CA TRP A 137 -0.55 -7.05 8.83
C TRP A 137 0.75 -6.99 9.63
N LYS A 138 1.32 -8.11 10.08
CA LYS A 138 2.60 -8.12 10.80
C LYS A 138 3.79 -8.01 9.86
N GLY A 139 3.61 -8.47 8.62
CA GLY A 139 4.61 -8.32 7.57
C GLY A 139 4.57 -6.95 6.90
N THR A 140 3.43 -6.27 6.96
CA THR A 140 3.26 -4.86 6.55
C THR A 140 3.92 -3.93 7.54
#